data_AF-A8N4S3-F1
#
_entry.id   AF-A8N4S3-F1
#
_cell.length_a   1.000
_cell.length_b   1.000
_cell.length_c   1.000
_cell.angle_alpha   90.00
_cell.angle_beta   90.00
_cell.angle_gamma   90.00
#
_symmetry.space_group_name_H-M   'P 1'
#
loop_
_entity.id
_entity.type
_entity.pdbx_description
1 polymer ?
#
loop_
_entity_poly.entity_id
_entity_poly.type
_entity_poly.pdbx_seq_one_letter_code
_entity_poly.pdbx_strand_id
1 'polypeptide(L)'
;MAAGLLSQGPQIPSLPPNKTVVQIFADFLVYLFRCTKRYIQETEANGQTLWDSLKNSIQFVITHPNGWEGYQQHQLRKSAVLANLIPDTPEGWGRVTFVTEGEASLHFCVQNGLTDLVKEKNQGVLIVGGGGGTVDLSSYRYNTEVKSFEETAVPECHFQGSVFVTNRAKEHLDSEYLLRGSRFEDDVDFIVERFDKRTKLAFRDDNQMKFIQFGSVRQNEPSLGIRTGQLKLQGSVVAGFFEPSVQTIIGAIEKQCTESEHPISTVILVGGFASSDWLHSKIEEGLKGKISRRCHVLYR
;
A
#
# COMPACT_ATOMS: atom_id res chain seq x y z
N MET A 1 7.49 -1.85 36.30
CA MET A 1 8.29 -2.71 35.41
C MET A 1 7.61 -2.72 34.05
N ALA A 2 8.01 -1.81 33.17
CA ALA A 2 7.53 -1.71 31.80
C ALA A 2 8.73 -2.01 30.89
N ALA A 3 8.90 -3.28 30.56
CA ALA A 3 9.90 -3.76 29.62
C ALA A 3 9.22 -4.85 28.79
N GLY A 4 8.92 -4.56 27.52
CA GLY A 4 8.30 -5.54 26.64
C GLY A 4 7.43 -5.00 25.51
N LEU A 5 7.81 -3.90 24.86
CA LEU A 5 7.33 -3.60 23.50
C LEU A 5 8.58 -3.46 22.61
N LEU A 6 9.34 -4.55 22.54
CA LEU A 6 10.33 -4.71 21.47
C LEU A 6 9.53 -4.97 20.20
N SER A 7 9.79 -4.14 19.20
CA SER A 7 9.35 -4.21 17.81
C SER A 7 9.20 -5.66 17.31
N GLN A 8 8.00 -6.19 17.33
CA GLN A 8 7.65 -7.34 16.51
C GLN A 8 7.61 -6.82 15.07
N GLY A 9 8.61 -7.16 14.26
CA GLY A 9 8.53 -6.95 12.82
C GLY A 9 7.29 -7.64 12.26
N PRO A 10 6.85 -7.29 11.03
CA PRO A 10 5.68 -7.92 10.43
C PRO A 10 5.75 -9.44 10.51
N GLN A 11 4.69 -10.09 11.01
CA GLN A 11 4.50 -11.52 10.83
C GLN A 11 4.20 -11.78 9.34
N ILE A 12 5.26 -11.95 8.55
CA ILE A 12 5.17 -12.34 7.15
C ILE A 12 4.94 -13.86 7.11
N PRO A 13 3.87 -14.34 6.46
CA PRO A 13 3.66 -15.77 6.29
C PRO A 13 4.88 -16.44 5.66
N SER A 14 5.12 -17.69 6.04
CA SER A 14 6.19 -18.48 5.41
C SER A 14 5.93 -18.66 3.92
N LEU A 15 7.00 -18.72 3.14
CA LEU A 15 6.91 -19.01 1.71
C LEU A 15 6.28 -20.40 1.48
N PRO A 16 5.61 -20.63 0.35
CA PRO A 16 5.18 -21.96 -0.04
C PRO A 16 6.36 -22.95 0.00
N PRO A 17 6.14 -24.22 0.37
CA PRO A 17 7.20 -25.21 0.44
C PRO A 17 8.02 -25.28 -0.84
N ASN A 18 9.35 -25.30 -0.71
CA ASN A 18 10.30 -25.38 -1.82
C ASN A 18 10.26 -24.21 -2.83
N LYS A 19 9.69 -23.06 -2.46
CA LYS A 19 9.71 -21.85 -3.28
C LYS A 19 10.63 -20.79 -2.69
N THR A 20 11.49 -20.21 -3.52
CA THR A 20 12.26 -19.01 -3.18
C THR A 20 11.44 -17.75 -3.49
N VAL A 21 11.84 -16.62 -2.89
CA VAL A 21 11.23 -15.30 -3.18
C VAL A 21 11.28 -14.98 -4.69
N VAL A 22 12.40 -15.26 -5.35
CA VAL A 22 12.57 -15.06 -6.81
C VAL A 22 11.58 -15.90 -7.61
N GLN A 23 11.34 -17.15 -7.22
CA GLN A 23 10.37 -18.01 -7.90
C GLN A 23 8.94 -17.50 -7.72
N ILE A 24 8.57 -16.99 -6.55
CA ILE A 24 7.24 -16.42 -6.30
C ILE A 24 7.04 -15.16 -7.15
N PHE A 25 8.02 -14.26 -7.18
CA PHE A 25 7.94 -13.08 -8.04
C PHE A 25 7.89 -13.46 -9.52
N ALA A 26 8.66 -14.47 -9.95
CA ALA A 26 8.61 -14.95 -11.33
C ALA A 26 7.22 -15.49 -11.69
N ASP A 27 6.63 -16.34 -10.83
CA ASP A 27 5.27 -16.87 -11.03
C ASP A 27 4.24 -15.72 -11.14
N PHE A 28 4.38 -14.69 -10.29
CA PHE A 28 3.50 -13.53 -10.32
C PHE A 28 3.68 -12.67 -11.59
N LEU A 29 4.93 -12.44 -12.02
CA LEU A 29 5.23 -11.74 -13.26
C LEU A 29 4.70 -12.48 -14.49
N VAL A 30 4.79 -13.82 -14.51
CA VAL A 30 4.17 -14.65 -15.58
C VAL A 30 2.66 -14.45 -15.60
N TYR A 31 2.01 -14.45 -14.43
CA TYR A 31 0.58 -14.22 -14.33
C TYR A 31 0.18 -12.83 -14.86
N LEU A 32 0.86 -11.77 -14.39
CA LEU A 32 0.60 -10.40 -14.85
C LEU A 32 0.82 -10.27 -16.36
N PHE A 33 1.93 -10.78 -16.87
CA PHE A 33 2.25 -10.72 -18.30
C PHE A 33 1.19 -11.45 -19.15
N ARG A 34 0.73 -12.61 -18.71
CA ARG A 34 -0.34 -13.37 -19.40
C ARG A 34 -1.66 -12.60 -19.43
N CYS A 35 -2.04 -12.00 -18.31
CA CYS A 35 -3.25 -11.17 -18.22
C CYS A 35 -3.16 -9.95 -19.13
N THR A 36 -2.04 -9.22 -19.08
CA THR A 36 -1.80 -8.04 -19.95
C THR A 36 -1.80 -8.42 -21.42
N LYS A 37 -1.12 -9.51 -21.79
CA LYS A 37 -1.13 -10.04 -23.15
C LYS A 37 -2.55 -10.32 -23.62
N ARG A 38 -3.32 -11.07 -22.83
CA ARG A 38 -4.70 -11.43 -23.16
C ARG A 38 -5.56 -10.18 -23.35
N TYR A 39 -5.47 -9.24 -22.41
CA TYR A 39 -6.22 -7.99 -22.48
C TYR A 39 -5.94 -7.25 -23.80
N ILE A 40 -4.68 -6.99 -24.14
CA ILE A 40 -4.31 -6.29 -25.38
C ILE A 40 -4.81 -7.05 -26.63
N GLN A 41 -4.67 -8.38 -26.64
CA GLN A 41 -5.11 -9.20 -27.76
C GLN A 41 -6.63 -9.18 -27.96
N GLU A 42 -7.39 -9.06 -26.87
CA GLU A 42 -8.86 -9.11 -26.88
C GLU A 42 -9.52 -7.72 -27.02
N THR A 43 -8.88 -6.65 -26.54
CA THR A 43 -9.48 -5.29 -26.54
C THR A 43 -9.13 -4.46 -27.77
N GLU A 44 -8.00 -4.73 -28.42
CA GLU A 44 -7.58 -3.99 -29.61
C GLU A 44 -8.11 -4.64 -30.89
N ALA A 45 -8.63 -3.85 -31.83
CA ALA A 45 -9.26 -4.35 -33.07
C ALA A 45 -8.36 -5.28 -33.91
N ASN A 46 -7.03 -5.13 -33.82
CA ASN A 46 -6.02 -6.01 -34.43
C ASN A 46 -5.03 -6.55 -33.39
N GLY A 47 -5.50 -6.82 -32.17
CA GLY A 47 -4.67 -7.08 -30.99
C GLY A 47 -3.66 -8.23 -31.16
N GLN A 48 -4.01 -9.29 -31.89
CA GLN A 48 -3.08 -10.39 -32.17
C GLN A 48 -1.89 -9.93 -33.02
N THR A 49 -2.15 -9.25 -34.14
CA THR A 49 -1.11 -8.71 -35.03
C THR A 49 -0.26 -7.66 -34.33
N LEU A 50 -0.90 -6.77 -33.55
CA LEU A 50 -0.22 -5.75 -32.74
C LEU A 50 0.71 -6.40 -31.70
N TRP A 51 0.23 -7.43 -31.00
CA TRP A 51 1.04 -8.15 -30.04
C TRP A 51 2.24 -8.81 -30.70
N ASP A 52 2.03 -9.49 -31.84
CA ASP A 52 3.11 -10.19 -32.53
C ASP A 52 4.19 -9.26 -33.08
N SER A 53 3.84 -8.02 -33.44
CA SER A 53 4.82 -7.01 -33.88
C SER A 53 5.63 -6.40 -32.73
N LEU A 54 5.07 -6.34 -31.51
CA LEU A 54 5.69 -5.65 -30.36
C LEU A 54 6.30 -6.58 -29.31
N LYS A 55 5.92 -7.86 -29.26
CA LYS A 55 6.28 -8.79 -28.16
C LYS A 55 7.79 -8.90 -27.89
N ASN A 56 8.62 -8.71 -28.92
CA ASN A 56 10.08 -8.83 -28.82
C ASN A 56 10.77 -7.53 -28.41
N SER A 57 10.07 -6.39 -28.41
CA SER A 57 10.59 -5.07 -28.05
C SER A 57 10.00 -4.51 -26.76
N ILE A 58 9.25 -5.32 -26.00
CA ILE A 58 8.62 -4.89 -24.74
C ILE A 58 9.70 -4.44 -23.75
N GLN A 59 9.48 -3.24 -23.20
CA GLN A 59 10.18 -2.69 -22.04
C GLN A 59 9.33 -2.92 -20.79
N PHE A 60 9.97 -3.33 -19.70
CA PHE A 60 9.32 -3.59 -18.42
C PHE A 60 9.75 -2.53 -17.42
N VAL A 61 8.80 -1.75 -16.93
CA VAL A 61 9.02 -0.82 -15.83
C VAL A 61 8.46 -1.47 -14.56
N ILE A 62 9.33 -1.74 -13.59
CA ILE A 62 8.98 -2.41 -12.35
C ILE A 62 9.14 -1.42 -11.21
N THR A 63 8.05 -1.15 -10.49
CA THR A 63 8.09 -0.32 -9.29
C THR A 63 8.60 -1.11 -8.10
N HIS A 64 9.28 -0.44 -7.17
CA HIS A 64 9.69 -1.03 -5.89
C HIS A 64 9.59 -0.02 -4.75
N PRO A 65 9.48 -0.47 -3.49
CA PRO A 65 9.47 0.42 -2.34
C PRO A 65 10.70 1.32 -2.29
N ASN A 66 10.56 2.47 -1.66
CA ASN A 66 11.66 3.41 -1.49
C ASN A 66 12.82 2.78 -0.69
N GLY A 67 14.05 3.10 -1.08
CA GLY A 67 15.27 2.53 -0.48
C GLY A 67 15.63 1.10 -0.91
N TRP A 68 14.85 0.46 -1.78
CA TRP A 68 15.22 -0.85 -2.36
C TRP A 68 16.20 -0.67 -3.52
N GLU A 69 17.49 -0.82 -3.23
CA GLU A 69 18.57 -0.65 -4.21
C GLU A 69 19.43 -1.91 -4.33
N GLY A 70 20.19 -2.03 -5.42
CA GLY A 70 21.21 -3.06 -5.58
C GLY A 70 20.68 -4.49 -5.49
N TYR A 71 20.75 -5.09 -4.29
CA TYR A 71 20.37 -6.49 -4.05
C TYR A 71 18.91 -6.76 -4.40
N GLN A 72 17.96 -5.95 -3.92
CA GLN A 72 16.53 -6.17 -4.12
C GLN A 72 16.16 -6.06 -5.60
N GLN A 73 16.65 -5.02 -6.29
CA GLN A 73 16.48 -4.85 -7.74
C GLN A 73 17.09 -6.01 -8.52
N HIS A 74 18.24 -6.54 -8.08
CA HIS A 74 18.85 -7.72 -8.69
C HIS A 74 17.96 -8.96 -8.56
N GLN A 75 17.34 -9.18 -7.40
CA GLN A 75 16.39 -10.30 -7.21
C GLN A 75 15.15 -10.14 -8.10
N LEU A 76 14.62 -8.91 -8.24
CA LEU A 76 13.49 -8.64 -9.15
C LEU A 76 13.88 -8.87 -10.62
N ARG A 77 15.06 -8.45 -11.04
CA ARG A 77 15.57 -8.70 -12.40
C ARG A 77 15.73 -10.19 -12.66
N LYS A 78 16.30 -10.95 -11.71
CA LYS A 78 16.36 -12.42 -11.78
C LYS A 78 14.97 -13.05 -11.90
N SER A 79 13.98 -12.49 -11.23
CA SER A 79 12.59 -12.95 -11.33
C SER A 79 12.02 -12.72 -12.73
N ALA A 80 12.31 -11.58 -13.37
CA ALA A 80 11.91 -11.30 -14.75
C ALA A 80 12.59 -12.23 -15.77
N VAL A 81 13.87 -12.57 -15.56
CA VAL A 81 14.58 -13.59 -16.35
C VAL A 81 13.91 -14.95 -16.19
N LEU A 82 13.70 -15.39 -14.94
CA LEU A 82 13.08 -16.69 -14.63
C LEU A 82 11.65 -16.79 -15.18
N ALA A 83 10.92 -15.68 -15.22
CA ALA A 83 9.59 -15.57 -15.79
C ALA A 83 9.58 -15.60 -17.34
N ASN A 84 10.75 -15.67 -17.99
CA ASN A 84 10.93 -15.58 -19.44
C ASN A 84 10.38 -14.29 -20.06
N LEU A 85 10.33 -13.19 -19.29
CA LEU A 85 10.00 -11.86 -19.82
C LEU A 85 11.19 -11.27 -20.58
N ILE A 86 12.40 -11.54 -20.09
CA ILE A 86 13.67 -11.08 -20.67
C ILE A 86 14.68 -12.23 -20.77
N PRO A 87 15.60 -12.22 -21.77
CA PRO A 87 16.72 -13.14 -21.78
C PRO A 87 17.76 -12.74 -20.74
N ASP A 88 18.56 -13.71 -20.28
CA ASP A 88 19.68 -13.47 -19.37
C ASP A 88 20.92 -12.98 -20.13
N THR A 89 20.79 -11.82 -20.78
CA THR A 89 21.87 -11.16 -21.53
C THR A 89 21.89 -9.67 -21.23
N PRO A 90 23.00 -8.95 -21.49
CA PRO A 90 23.07 -7.50 -21.30
C PRO A 90 21.93 -6.74 -21.99
N GLU A 91 21.55 -7.13 -23.21
CA GLU A 91 20.44 -6.54 -23.96
C GLU A 91 19.10 -6.83 -23.29
N GLY A 92 18.92 -8.05 -22.77
CA GLY A 92 17.73 -8.43 -22.01
C GLY A 92 17.58 -7.65 -20.71
N TRP A 93 18.66 -7.51 -19.96
CA TRP A 93 18.69 -6.74 -18.72
C TRP A 93 18.37 -5.26 -18.95
N GLY A 94 18.78 -4.70 -20.09
CA GLY A 94 18.44 -3.35 -20.52
C GLY A 94 16.94 -3.14 -20.78
N ARG A 95 16.13 -4.21 -20.89
CA ARG A 95 14.67 -4.11 -21.02
C ARG A 95 13.92 -3.98 -19.70
N VAL A 96 14.61 -3.94 -18.56
CA VAL A 96 14.00 -3.71 -17.24
C VAL A 96 14.51 -2.41 -16.66
N THR A 97 13.57 -1.49 -16.44
CA THR A 97 13.80 -0.24 -15.71
C THR A 97 13.13 -0.32 -14.35
N PHE A 98 13.84 0.11 -13.31
CA PHE A 98 13.29 0.22 -11.96
C PHE A 98 12.96 1.67 -11.66
N VAL A 99 11.81 1.86 -11.01
CA VAL A 99 11.29 3.17 -10.59
C VAL A 99 10.83 3.02 -9.14
N THR A 100 11.07 4.00 -8.29
CA THR A 100 10.56 3.93 -6.91
C THR A 100 9.04 4.10 -6.90
N GLU A 101 8.36 3.54 -5.90
CA GLU A 101 6.92 3.78 -5.73
C GLU A 101 6.59 5.27 -5.53
N GLY A 102 7.48 6.00 -4.85
CA GLY A 102 7.41 7.46 -4.76
C GLY A 102 7.44 8.17 -6.13
N GLU A 103 8.39 7.81 -7.00
CA GLU A 103 8.54 8.41 -8.34
C GLU A 103 7.36 8.04 -9.25
N ALA A 104 6.93 6.77 -9.22
CA ALA A 104 5.75 6.34 -9.95
C ALA A 104 4.49 7.11 -9.50
N SER A 105 4.36 7.35 -8.19
CA SER A 105 3.27 8.15 -7.62
C SER A 105 3.35 9.63 -8.02
N LEU A 106 4.55 10.21 -8.12
CA LEU A 106 4.75 11.55 -8.67
C LEU A 106 4.28 11.67 -10.11
N HIS A 107 4.67 10.73 -10.96
CA HIS A 107 4.20 10.69 -12.34
C HIS A 107 2.68 10.55 -12.43
N PHE A 108 2.09 9.73 -11.55
CA PHE A 108 0.64 9.61 -11.44
C PHE A 108 -0.02 10.95 -11.07
N CYS A 109 0.52 11.69 -10.09
CA CYS A 109 0.00 13.02 -9.72
C CYS A 109 0.04 14.00 -10.89
N VAL A 110 1.16 14.05 -11.63
CA VAL A 110 1.33 14.91 -12.82
C VAL A 110 0.29 14.57 -13.89
N GLN A 111 0.13 13.28 -14.21
CA GLN A 111 -0.80 12.80 -15.23
C GLN A 111 -2.27 13.05 -14.86
N ASN A 112 -2.60 13.09 -13.57
CA ASN A 112 -3.95 13.33 -13.07
C ASN A 112 -4.23 14.79 -12.72
N GLY A 113 -3.58 15.73 -13.42
CA GLY A 113 -3.94 17.15 -13.38
C GLY A 113 -3.41 17.94 -12.18
N LEU A 114 -2.55 17.37 -11.34
CA LEU A 114 -1.90 18.10 -10.25
C LEU A 114 -0.57 18.74 -10.66
N THR A 115 -0.33 18.91 -11.97
CA THR A 115 0.91 19.49 -12.51
C THR A 115 1.24 20.84 -11.88
N ASP A 116 0.25 21.72 -11.72
CA ASP A 116 0.48 23.07 -11.15
C ASP A 116 0.85 23.02 -9.66
N LEU A 117 0.32 22.04 -8.92
CA LEU A 117 0.66 21.84 -7.50
C LEU A 117 2.07 21.26 -7.35
N VAL A 118 2.40 20.21 -8.10
CA VAL A 118 3.71 19.55 -7.99
C VAL A 118 4.85 20.40 -8.58
N LYS A 119 4.53 21.34 -9.49
CA LYS A 119 5.51 22.27 -10.10
C LYS A 119 5.48 23.67 -9.50
N GLU A 120 4.86 23.86 -8.34
CA GLU A 120 4.81 25.16 -7.67
C GLU A 120 6.23 25.66 -7.39
N LYS A 121 6.54 26.88 -7.85
CA LYS A 121 7.90 27.41 -7.79
C LYS A 121 8.34 27.61 -6.33
N ASN A 122 9.56 27.15 -6.01
CA ASN A 122 10.17 27.26 -4.69
C ASN A 122 9.39 26.56 -3.56
N GLN A 123 8.46 25.66 -3.89
CA GLN A 123 7.75 24.84 -2.92
C GLN A 123 7.99 23.36 -3.20
N GLY A 124 8.13 22.58 -2.15
CA GLY A 124 8.18 21.12 -2.21
C GLY A 124 6.78 20.51 -2.14
N VAL A 125 6.64 19.33 -2.73
CA VAL A 125 5.49 18.45 -2.59
C VAL A 125 5.91 17.16 -1.91
N LEU A 126 5.15 16.73 -0.91
CA LEU A 126 5.31 15.42 -0.29
C LEU A 126 4.30 14.46 -0.86
N ILE A 127 4.76 13.33 -1.36
CA ILE A 127 3.91 12.24 -1.84
C ILE A 127 3.94 11.12 -0.83
N VAL A 128 2.76 10.67 -0.41
CA VAL A 128 2.56 9.59 0.56
C VAL A 128 1.80 8.47 -0.15
N GLY A 129 2.53 7.45 -0.59
CA GLY A 129 2.01 6.25 -1.24
C GLY A 129 1.50 5.24 -0.22
N GLY A 130 0.20 5.26 0.09
CA GLY A 130 -0.47 4.30 0.96
C GLY A 130 -0.80 3.00 0.22
N GLY A 131 0.09 2.02 0.30
CA GLY A 131 -0.05 0.70 -0.31
C GLY A 131 -0.72 -0.35 0.59
N GLY A 132 -0.75 -1.59 0.07
CA GLY A 132 -1.25 -2.75 0.82
C GLY A 132 -0.31 -3.17 1.95
N GLY A 133 1.00 -3.23 1.68
CA GLY A 133 2.02 -3.62 2.65
C GLY A 133 2.82 -2.45 3.20
N THR A 134 3.20 -1.51 2.34
CA THR A 134 4.05 -0.38 2.70
C THR A 134 3.30 0.94 2.64
N VAL A 135 3.86 1.94 3.31
CA VAL A 135 3.57 3.35 3.08
C VAL A 135 4.89 4.04 2.75
N ASP A 136 4.99 4.53 1.52
CA ASP A 136 6.20 5.13 0.97
C ASP A 136 6.05 6.65 0.96
N LEU A 137 7.07 7.37 1.42
CA LEU A 137 7.09 8.83 1.47
C LEU A 137 8.27 9.37 0.68
N SER A 138 8.01 10.36 -0.16
CA SER A 138 9.05 11.04 -0.94
C SER A 138 8.69 12.50 -1.13
N SER A 139 9.61 13.38 -0.75
CA SER A 139 9.47 14.82 -0.94
C SER A 139 10.21 15.26 -2.19
N TYR A 140 9.55 16.05 -3.04
CA TYR A 140 10.09 16.49 -4.33
C TYR A 140 9.98 18.00 -4.49
N ARG A 141 10.90 18.57 -5.27
CA ARG A 141 10.78 19.91 -5.83
C ARG A 141 10.94 19.85 -7.34
N TYR A 142 10.19 20.67 -8.05
CA TYR A 142 10.40 20.86 -9.48
C TYR A 142 11.48 21.91 -9.74
N ASN A 143 12.59 21.49 -10.35
CA ASN A 143 13.65 22.37 -10.78
C ASN A 143 13.34 22.93 -12.18
N THR A 144 13.06 24.24 -12.26
CA THR A 144 12.67 24.90 -13.51
C THR A 144 13.80 25.04 -14.53
N GLU A 145 15.06 25.00 -14.08
CA GLU A 145 16.23 25.19 -14.95
C GLU A 145 16.49 23.92 -15.78
N VAL A 146 16.54 22.77 -15.11
CA VAL A 146 16.75 21.45 -15.75
C VAL A 146 15.45 20.74 -16.14
N LYS A 147 14.29 21.30 -15.75
CA LYS A 147 12.94 20.76 -16.02
C LYS A 147 12.74 19.33 -15.50
N SER A 148 13.31 19.02 -14.33
CA SER A 148 13.20 17.73 -13.66
C SER A 148 12.71 17.90 -12.23
N PHE A 149 12.28 16.79 -11.63
CA PHE A 149 12.05 16.73 -10.19
C PHE A 149 13.32 16.27 -9.49
N GLU A 150 13.54 16.78 -8.29
CA GLU A 150 14.61 16.35 -7.41
C GLU A 150 14.03 16.04 -6.03
N GLU A 151 14.55 15.01 -5.38
CA GLU A 151 14.17 14.67 -4.02
C GLU A 151 14.74 15.70 -3.04
N THR A 152 13.93 16.18 -2.10
CA THR A 152 14.33 17.24 -1.14
C THR A 152 14.65 16.72 0.25
N ALA A 153 14.32 15.46 0.54
CA ALA A 153 14.75 14.73 1.74
C ALA A 153 14.88 13.23 1.41
N VAL A 154 15.56 12.48 2.28
CA VAL A 154 15.75 11.04 2.11
C VAL A 154 14.39 10.33 2.15
N PRO A 155 14.00 9.57 1.10
CA PRO A 155 12.73 8.87 1.09
C PRO A 155 12.59 7.81 2.17
N GLU A 156 11.35 7.54 2.60
CA GLU A 156 11.06 6.58 3.66
C GLU A 156 10.06 5.53 3.21
N CYS A 157 10.19 4.31 3.74
CA CYS A 157 9.27 3.20 3.52
C CYS A 157 8.92 2.56 4.86
N HIS A 158 7.64 2.59 5.22
CA HIS A 158 7.13 2.07 6.48
C HIS A 158 6.24 0.84 6.26
N PHE A 159 6.45 -0.22 7.06
CA PHE A 159 5.60 -1.41 7.07
C PHE A 159 4.30 -1.15 7.85
N GLN A 160 3.46 -0.28 7.30
CA GLN A 160 2.23 0.21 7.94
C GLN A 160 1.05 0.30 6.96
N GLY A 161 1.13 -0.39 5.82
CA GLY A 161 0.09 -0.42 4.80
C GLY A 161 -1.22 -1.05 5.29
N SER A 162 -2.20 -1.11 4.39
CA SER A 162 -3.57 -1.55 4.71
C SER A 162 -3.68 -2.94 5.37
N VAL A 163 -2.75 -3.85 5.09
CA VAL A 163 -2.72 -5.21 5.66
C VAL A 163 -2.45 -5.21 7.16
N PHE A 164 -1.75 -4.21 7.70
CA PHE A 164 -1.45 -4.13 9.13
C PHE A 164 -2.70 -3.83 9.97
N VAL A 165 -3.65 -3.10 9.40
CA VAL A 165 -4.98 -2.91 10.01
C VAL A 165 -5.71 -4.25 10.10
N THR A 166 -5.61 -5.06 9.05
CA THR A 166 -6.20 -6.40 8.98
C THR A 166 -5.55 -7.36 9.97
N ASN A 167 -4.22 -7.33 10.10
CA ASN A 167 -3.49 -8.16 11.04
C ASN A 167 -3.86 -7.82 12.49
N ARG A 168 -3.96 -6.54 12.83
CA ARG A 168 -4.43 -6.12 14.18
C ARG A 168 -5.87 -6.52 14.45
N ALA A 169 -6.74 -6.46 13.44
CA ALA A 169 -8.08 -6.98 13.56
C ALA A 169 -8.06 -8.49 13.79
N LYS A 170 -7.22 -9.25 13.07
CA LYS A 170 -7.03 -10.68 13.30
C LYS A 170 -6.53 -10.96 14.70
N GLU A 171 -5.47 -10.30 15.16
CA GLU A 171 -4.94 -10.44 16.53
C GLU A 171 -6.00 -10.14 17.61
N HIS A 172 -6.88 -9.17 17.38
CA HIS A 172 -7.97 -8.87 18.30
C HIS A 172 -9.04 -9.97 18.34
N LEU A 173 -9.27 -10.66 17.22
CA LEU A 173 -10.25 -11.74 17.13
C LEU A 173 -9.66 -13.08 17.59
N ASP A 174 -8.40 -13.31 17.26
CA ASP A 174 -7.62 -14.53 17.48
C ASP A 174 -7.11 -14.64 18.93
N SER A 175 -6.78 -15.88 19.29
CA SER A 175 -5.94 -16.47 20.34
C SER A 175 -5.69 -15.80 21.70
N GLU A 176 -5.99 -14.53 21.95
CA GLU A 176 -5.71 -13.86 23.23
C GLU A 176 -6.89 -13.02 23.74
N TYR A 177 -7.88 -12.65 22.90
CA TYR A 177 -8.81 -11.57 23.26
C TYR A 177 -10.32 -11.84 23.12
N LEU A 178 -10.82 -12.41 22.02
CA LEU A 178 -12.27 -12.49 21.81
C LEU A 178 -12.83 -13.89 21.52
N LEU A 179 -12.33 -14.61 20.50
CA LEU A 179 -12.98 -15.85 20.03
C LEU A 179 -12.28 -17.14 20.49
N ARG A 180 -11.16 -17.03 21.18
CA ARG A 180 -10.38 -18.18 21.68
C ARG A 180 -11.23 -19.07 22.60
N GLY A 181 -11.18 -20.39 22.39
CA GLY A 181 -11.92 -21.38 23.17
C GLY A 181 -13.42 -21.38 22.89
N SER A 182 -13.89 -20.56 21.95
CA SER A 182 -15.28 -20.56 21.50
C SER A 182 -15.45 -21.44 20.26
N ARG A 183 -16.69 -21.79 19.94
CA ARG A 183 -17.02 -22.51 18.69
C ARG A 183 -16.73 -21.73 17.40
N PHE A 184 -16.31 -20.46 17.51
CA PHE A 184 -15.99 -19.57 16.38
C PHE A 184 -14.49 -19.34 16.23
N GLU A 185 -13.65 -20.04 17.00
CA GLU A 185 -12.19 -19.94 16.90
C GLU A 185 -11.70 -20.26 15.48
N ASP A 186 -12.24 -21.32 14.87
CA ASP A 186 -11.93 -21.70 13.49
C ASP A 186 -12.52 -20.75 12.43
N ASP A 187 -13.45 -19.85 12.81
CA ASP A 187 -14.07 -18.87 11.91
C ASP A 187 -13.26 -17.56 11.81
N VAL A 188 -12.19 -17.39 12.60
CA VAL A 188 -11.43 -16.12 12.70
C VAL A 188 -10.96 -15.63 11.33
N ASP A 189 -10.30 -16.49 10.54
CA ASP A 189 -9.78 -16.09 9.21
C ASP A 189 -10.90 -15.62 8.28
N PHE A 190 -12.07 -16.26 8.35
CA PHE A 190 -13.22 -15.87 7.55
C PHE A 190 -13.84 -14.56 8.04
N ILE A 191 -13.93 -14.34 9.35
CA ILE A 191 -14.40 -13.08 9.94
C ILE A 191 -13.46 -11.93 9.54
N VAL A 192 -12.15 -12.14 9.59
CA VAL A 192 -11.13 -11.17 9.19
C VAL A 192 -11.25 -10.84 7.70
N GLU A 193 -11.43 -11.84 6.84
CA GLU A 193 -11.68 -11.61 5.41
C GLU A 193 -12.92 -10.74 5.17
N ARG A 194 -14.00 -10.96 5.94
CA ARG A 194 -15.23 -10.15 5.87
C ARG A 194 -15.01 -8.73 6.37
N PHE A 195 -14.25 -8.56 7.45
CA PHE A 195 -13.83 -7.26 7.95
C PHE A 195 -13.03 -6.50 6.87
N ASP A 196 -12.04 -7.16 6.28
CA ASP A 196 -11.13 -6.59 5.29
C ASP A 196 -11.86 -6.09 4.04
N LYS A 197 -12.79 -6.91 3.51
CA LYS A 197 -13.55 -6.61 2.28
C LYS A 197 -14.69 -5.62 2.45
N ARG A 198 -15.11 -5.29 3.68
CA ARG A 198 -16.29 -4.42 3.91
C ARG A 198 -16.07 -3.43 5.03
N THR A 199 -16.00 -3.91 6.27
CA THR A 199 -16.02 -3.07 7.47
C THR A 199 -14.83 -2.11 7.51
N LYS A 200 -13.63 -2.58 7.17
CA LYS A 200 -12.41 -1.76 7.08
C LYS A 200 -12.54 -0.66 6.02
N LEU A 201 -12.94 -1.04 4.80
CA LEU A 201 -13.03 -0.12 3.66
C LEU A 201 -14.07 0.99 3.89
N ALA A 202 -15.18 0.66 4.56
CA ALA A 202 -16.27 1.58 4.86
C ALA A 202 -16.14 2.28 6.23
N PHE A 203 -15.01 2.14 6.93
CA PHE A 203 -14.85 2.70 8.27
C PHE A 203 -14.62 4.22 8.22
N ARG A 204 -15.40 4.99 8.97
CA ARG A 204 -15.44 6.47 8.92
C ARG A 204 -15.68 7.18 10.26
N ASP A 205 -16.17 6.44 11.26
CA ASP A 205 -16.65 6.99 12.53
C ASP A 205 -16.46 5.95 13.63
N ASP A 206 -15.78 6.36 14.70
CA ASP A 206 -15.44 5.56 15.87
C ASP A 206 -16.50 5.59 16.98
N ASN A 207 -17.50 6.47 16.87
CA ASN A 207 -18.61 6.58 17.82
C ASN A 207 -19.74 5.58 17.55
N GLN A 208 -19.73 4.96 16.36
CA GLN A 208 -20.74 4.00 15.94
C GLN A 208 -20.23 2.57 15.99
N MET A 209 -21.14 1.68 16.40
CA MET A 209 -20.93 0.24 16.34
C MET A 209 -20.69 -0.23 14.91
N LYS A 210 -19.76 -1.16 14.74
CA LYS A 210 -19.45 -1.81 13.46
C LYS A 210 -19.85 -3.27 13.51
N PHE A 211 -20.33 -3.76 12.39
CA PHE A 211 -20.87 -5.11 12.26
C PHE A 211 -20.13 -5.85 11.16
N ILE A 212 -19.71 -7.08 11.45
CA ILE A 212 -19.08 -7.98 10.50
C ILE A 212 -20.01 -9.17 10.32
N GLN A 213 -20.67 -9.25 9.17
CA GLN A 213 -21.50 -10.40 8.82
C GLN A 213 -20.60 -11.56 8.41
N PHE A 214 -20.64 -12.66 9.16
CA PHE A 214 -19.90 -13.89 8.87
C PHE A 214 -20.79 -15.13 8.93
N GLY A 215 -21.77 -15.15 9.84
CA GLY A 215 -22.59 -16.32 10.10
C GLY A 215 -24.00 -16.28 9.52
N SER A 216 -24.77 -17.33 9.80
CA SER A 216 -26.22 -17.37 9.59
C SER A 216 -26.98 -16.69 10.73
N VAL A 217 -28.25 -16.33 10.51
CA VAL A 217 -29.12 -15.71 11.53
C VAL A 217 -29.35 -16.56 12.78
N ARG A 218 -29.04 -17.86 12.72
CA ARG A 218 -29.19 -18.79 13.85
C ARG A 218 -28.00 -18.72 14.83
N GLN A 219 -26.86 -18.21 14.39
CA GLN A 219 -25.67 -18.09 15.23
C GLN A 219 -25.81 -16.88 16.17
N ASN A 220 -25.92 -17.17 17.46
CA ASN A 220 -26.02 -16.19 18.52
C ASN A 220 -25.09 -16.61 19.65
N GLU A 221 -24.25 -15.68 20.10
CA GLU A 221 -23.39 -15.80 21.27
C GLU A 221 -23.18 -14.40 21.86
N PRO A 222 -24.16 -13.87 22.62
CA PRO A 222 -24.15 -12.48 23.07
C PRO A 222 -22.96 -12.13 23.96
N SER A 223 -22.39 -13.11 24.67
CA SER A 223 -21.18 -12.98 25.51
C SER A 223 -19.97 -12.54 24.68
N LEU A 224 -19.91 -12.93 23.41
CA LEU A 224 -18.86 -12.59 22.44
C LEU A 224 -19.26 -11.44 21.50
N GLY A 225 -20.39 -10.77 21.77
CA GLY A 225 -20.92 -9.73 20.89
C GLY A 225 -21.48 -10.25 19.56
N ILE A 226 -21.77 -11.56 19.47
CA ILE A 226 -22.31 -12.19 18.25
C ILE A 226 -23.82 -12.30 18.34
N ARG A 227 -24.53 -11.70 17.38
CA ARG A 227 -25.99 -11.83 17.23
C ARG A 227 -26.36 -11.97 15.76
N THR A 228 -27.28 -12.87 15.45
CA THR A 228 -27.76 -13.13 14.08
C THR A 228 -26.64 -13.33 13.05
N GLY A 229 -25.55 -14.00 13.44
CA GLY A 229 -24.38 -14.23 12.60
C GLY A 229 -23.51 -12.99 12.33
N GLN A 230 -23.70 -11.91 13.09
CA GLN A 230 -22.90 -10.69 13.01
C GLN A 230 -22.04 -10.54 14.26
N LEU A 231 -20.75 -10.32 14.06
CA LEU A 231 -19.86 -9.87 15.13
C LEU A 231 -19.97 -8.35 15.25
N LYS A 232 -20.27 -7.89 16.46
CA LYS A 232 -20.38 -6.46 16.80
C LYS A 232 -19.10 -5.97 17.46
N LEU A 233 -18.48 -4.94 16.88
CA LEU A 233 -17.32 -4.25 17.44
C LEU A 233 -17.65 -2.78 17.73
N GLN A 234 -17.04 -2.24 18.77
CA GLN A 234 -17.06 -0.80 19.01
C GLN A 234 -16.26 -0.08 17.93
N GLY A 235 -16.71 1.10 17.50
CA GLY A 235 -15.99 1.89 16.52
C GLY A 235 -14.58 2.28 17.00
N SER A 236 -14.41 2.56 18.29
CA SER A 236 -13.12 2.84 18.91
C SER A 236 -12.13 1.66 18.86
N VAL A 237 -12.63 0.42 18.89
CA VAL A 237 -11.79 -0.77 18.71
C VAL A 237 -11.29 -0.84 17.27
N VAL A 238 -12.18 -0.60 16.29
CA VAL A 238 -11.79 -0.56 14.88
C VAL A 238 -10.80 0.57 14.60
N ALA A 239 -11.02 1.76 15.18
CA ALA A 239 -10.08 2.88 15.11
C ALA A 239 -8.69 2.50 15.65
N GLY A 240 -8.63 1.76 16.76
CA GLY A 240 -7.39 1.25 17.33
C GLY A 240 -6.57 0.39 16.36
N PHE A 241 -7.19 -0.27 15.38
CA PHE A 241 -6.46 -1.03 14.35
C PHE A 241 -5.74 -0.13 13.33
N PHE A 242 -6.30 1.06 13.06
CA PHE A 242 -5.69 2.05 12.18
C PHE A 242 -4.64 2.90 12.90
N GLU A 243 -4.78 3.10 14.20
CA GLU A 243 -4.02 4.08 14.97
C GLU A 243 -2.49 3.98 14.78
N PRO A 244 -1.86 2.80 14.82
CA PRO A 244 -0.41 2.74 14.62
C PRO A 244 0.01 3.16 13.20
N SER A 245 -0.80 2.84 12.19
CA SER A 245 -0.54 3.27 10.81
C SER A 245 -0.70 4.79 10.68
N VAL A 246 -1.75 5.37 11.27
CA VAL A 246 -2.00 6.82 11.30
C VAL A 246 -0.82 7.56 11.93
N GLN A 247 -0.41 7.14 13.13
CA GLN A 247 0.67 7.80 13.87
C GLN A 247 2.02 7.70 13.15
N THR A 248 2.34 6.54 12.57
CA THR A 248 3.56 6.40 11.76
C THR A 248 3.54 7.33 10.56
N ILE A 249 2.42 7.45 9.85
CA ILE A 249 2.32 8.32 8.67
C ILE A 249 2.47 9.79 9.06
N ILE A 250 1.78 10.24 10.12
CA ILE A 250 1.88 11.63 10.60
C ILE A 250 3.32 11.94 11.00
N GLY A 251 3.97 11.08 11.79
CA GLY A 251 5.35 11.29 12.21
C GLY A 251 6.34 11.30 11.04
N ALA A 252 6.15 10.43 10.05
CA ALA A 252 6.97 10.41 8.84
C ALA A 252 6.77 11.67 7.99
N ILE A 253 5.53 12.16 7.88
CA ILE A 253 5.23 13.44 7.19
C ILE A 253 5.94 14.60 7.90
N GLU A 254 5.82 14.71 9.22
CA GLU A 254 6.48 15.76 10.01
C GLU A 254 7.99 15.74 9.87
N LYS A 255 8.58 14.53 9.88
CA LYS A 255 10.00 14.32 9.65
C LYS A 255 10.43 14.78 8.25
N GLN A 256 9.75 14.36 7.19
CA GLN A 256 10.02 14.81 5.81
C GLN A 256 9.94 16.33 5.70
N CYS A 257 8.94 16.95 6.33
CA CYS A 257 8.81 18.42 6.35
C CYS A 257 9.95 19.12 7.09
N THR A 258 10.53 18.48 8.11
CA THR A 258 11.64 19.04 8.92
C THR A 258 13.00 18.85 8.25
N GLU A 259 13.21 17.70 7.63
CA GLU A 259 14.48 17.34 6.98
C GLU A 259 14.61 17.91 5.56
N SER A 260 13.50 18.29 4.92
CA SER A 260 13.52 18.89 3.60
C SER A 260 14.24 20.24 3.59
N GLU A 261 15.18 20.40 2.67
CA GLU A 261 15.91 21.68 2.45
C GLU A 261 14.98 22.82 2.00
N HIS A 262 13.79 22.47 1.49
CA HIS A 262 12.79 23.40 1.00
C HIS A 262 11.45 23.24 1.73
N PRO A 263 10.70 24.33 1.96
CA PRO A 263 9.37 24.24 2.53
C PRO A 263 8.46 23.36 1.69
N ILE A 264 7.79 22.41 2.34
CA ILE A 264 6.78 21.56 1.70
C ILE A 264 5.42 22.26 1.84
N SER A 265 4.81 22.65 0.72
CA SER A 265 3.52 23.37 0.68
C SER A 265 2.32 22.44 0.56
N THR A 266 2.56 21.21 0.10
CA THR A 266 1.51 20.30 -0.34
C THR A 266 1.84 18.86 0.05
N VAL A 267 0.88 18.16 0.64
CA VAL A 267 0.95 16.71 0.89
C VAL A 267 -0.09 16.02 0.03
N ILE A 268 0.32 15.04 -0.76
CA ILE A 268 -0.56 14.25 -1.63
C ILE A 268 -0.57 12.80 -1.16
N LEU A 269 -1.74 12.31 -0.75
CA LEU A 269 -1.94 10.89 -0.46
C LEU A 269 -2.34 10.15 -1.74
N VAL A 270 -1.63 9.07 -2.07
CA VAL A 270 -1.84 8.23 -3.26
C VAL A 270 -1.97 6.76 -2.84
N GLY A 271 -2.75 5.96 -3.57
CA GLY A 271 -2.81 4.51 -3.38
C GLY A 271 -4.06 3.99 -2.66
N GLY A 272 -4.20 2.67 -2.60
CA GLY A 272 -5.42 2.01 -2.13
C GLY A 272 -5.68 2.20 -0.63
N PHE A 273 -4.66 2.39 0.20
CA PHE A 273 -4.87 2.66 1.62
C PHE A 273 -5.26 4.13 1.87
N ALA A 274 -4.74 5.05 1.05
CA ALA A 274 -5.12 6.46 1.07
C ALA A 274 -6.60 6.70 0.77
N SER A 275 -7.30 5.76 0.13
CA SER A 275 -8.74 5.85 -0.13
C SER A 275 -9.64 5.56 1.09
N SER A 276 -9.05 5.29 2.26
CA SER A 276 -9.80 5.14 3.51
C SER A 276 -10.11 6.53 4.09
N ASP A 277 -11.37 6.96 4.08
CA ASP A 277 -11.67 8.31 4.62
C ASP A 277 -11.36 8.42 6.11
N TRP A 278 -11.38 7.33 6.89
CA TRP A 278 -10.87 7.37 8.27
C TRP A 278 -9.38 7.70 8.32
N LEU A 279 -8.58 7.08 7.45
CA LEU A 279 -7.13 7.31 7.42
C LEU A 279 -6.85 8.76 7.02
N HIS A 280 -7.49 9.21 5.94
CA HIS A 280 -7.38 10.58 5.46
C HIS A 280 -7.80 11.60 6.53
N SER A 281 -8.97 11.42 7.14
CA SER A 281 -9.48 12.31 8.20
C SER A 281 -8.51 12.45 9.36
N LYS A 282 -7.88 11.33 9.78
CA LYS A 282 -6.96 11.35 10.93
C LYS A 282 -5.59 11.94 10.58
N ILE A 283 -5.09 11.70 9.37
CA ILE A 283 -3.89 12.39 8.89
C ILE A 283 -4.16 13.90 8.81
N GLU A 284 -5.28 14.32 8.21
CA GLU A 284 -5.65 15.73 8.10
C GLU A 284 -5.77 16.38 9.49
N GLU A 285 -6.46 15.73 10.43
CA GLU A 285 -6.58 16.17 11.82
C GLU A 285 -5.21 16.30 12.50
N GLY A 286 -4.35 15.29 12.37
CA GLY A 286 -3.03 15.26 13.00
C GLY A 286 -2.05 16.32 12.47
N LEU A 287 -2.25 16.76 11.23
CA LEU A 287 -1.43 17.78 10.58
C LEU A 287 -1.99 19.21 10.74
N LYS A 288 -3.22 19.37 11.24
CA LYS A 288 -3.81 20.70 11.49
C LYS A 288 -2.91 21.52 12.43
N GLY A 289 -2.53 22.71 11.97
CA GLY A 289 -1.67 23.63 12.72
C GLY A 289 -0.18 23.29 12.72
N LYS A 290 0.23 22.15 12.14
CA LYS A 290 1.64 21.73 12.04
C LYS A 290 2.24 21.97 10.66
N ILE A 291 1.43 21.89 9.60
CA ILE A 291 1.83 22.20 8.23
C ILE A 291 1.01 23.40 7.73
N SER A 292 1.66 24.36 7.08
CA SER A 292 1.05 25.65 6.80
C SER A 292 -0.09 25.63 5.77
N ARG A 293 -0.27 24.59 4.94
CA ARG A 293 -1.46 24.37 4.06
C ARG A 293 -1.47 23.03 3.28
N ARG A 294 -2.69 22.69 2.80
CA ARG A 294 -3.16 21.75 1.76
C ARG A 294 -2.68 20.27 1.78
N CYS A 295 -3.45 19.41 2.45
CA CYS A 295 -3.46 17.98 2.16
C CYS A 295 -4.45 17.70 1.01
N HIS A 296 -3.99 16.98 -0.01
CA HIS A 296 -4.79 16.53 -1.13
C HIS A 296 -4.81 15.00 -1.13
N VAL A 297 -5.98 14.43 -1.39
CA VAL A 297 -6.09 12.99 -1.69
C VAL A 297 -6.25 12.86 -3.18
N LEU A 298 -5.36 12.09 -3.80
CA LEU A 298 -5.59 11.60 -5.15
C LEU A 298 -6.01 10.13 -5.09
N TYR A 299 -7.19 9.90 -5.62
CA TYR A 299 -7.71 8.58 -5.90
C TYR A 299 -8.04 8.48 -7.40
N ARG A 300 -8.09 7.23 -7.89
CA ARG A 300 -8.43 6.87 -9.28
C ARG A 300 -9.83 7.31 -9.69
#